data_AF-A0A7Y2GQA1-F1
#
_entry.id   AF-A0A7Y2GQA1-F1
#
_cell.length_a   1.000
_cell.length_b   1.000
_cell.length_c   1.000
_cell.angle_alpha   90.00
_cell.angle_beta   90.00
_cell.angle_gamma   90.00
#
_symmetry.space_group_name_H-M   'P 1'
#
loop_
_entity.id
_entity.type
_entity.pdbx_description
1 polymer ?
#
loop_
_entity_poly.entity_id
_entity_poly.type
_entity_poly.pdbx_seq_one_letter_code
_entity_poly.pdbx_strand_id
1 'polypeptide(L)'
;VQGSFGGTSVIVPNSVGQGDIGDNAIGAGEIQSGVVSSDEIQDDSIDNIDISATAAIDGSKINPDFLGQDITTTGNIDGNEITATGNLVTTGGSIFKGAVDQHPDYVFQKYFLGSSDIKENYKFSSLEEIEVFVKKYYHLPGIKSAAQVKEEGVWDLGASNLQNLEKIEELFLHTINQEKEINNLKSENKALTGELEAIKKDLAEIKALLNK
;
A
#
# COMPACT_ATOMS: atom_id res chain seq x y z
N VAL A 1 10.31 78.63 -1.59
CA VAL A 1 9.34 78.34 -2.68
C VAL A 1 9.02 76.87 -2.59
N GLN A 2 7.90 76.50 -1.95
CA GLN A 2 7.36 75.15 -2.05
C GLN A 2 6.72 75.04 -3.43
N GLY A 3 7.38 74.33 -4.34
CA GLY A 3 6.79 73.95 -5.62
C GLY A 3 5.77 72.85 -5.38
N SER A 4 4.49 73.17 -5.47
CA SER A 4 3.43 72.19 -5.61
C SER A 4 3.57 71.55 -6.99
N PHE A 5 4.05 70.31 -7.06
CA PHE A 5 3.97 69.51 -8.28
C PHE A 5 2.53 69.00 -8.44
N GLY A 6 1.66 69.90 -8.90
CA GLY A 6 0.35 69.55 -9.42
C GLY A 6 0.51 69.05 -10.85
N GLY A 7 0.61 67.73 -11.01
CA GLY A 7 0.66 67.08 -12.31
C GLY A 7 0.73 65.57 -12.08
N THR A 8 -0.19 64.83 -12.68
CA THR A 8 -0.19 63.36 -12.73
C THR A 8 1.24 62.84 -12.84
N SER A 9 1.73 62.16 -11.82
CA SER A 9 3.07 61.59 -11.77
C SER A 9 3.15 60.42 -12.74
N VAL A 10 3.28 60.70 -14.04
CA VAL A 10 3.40 59.68 -15.07
C VAL A 10 4.88 59.31 -15.15
N ILE A 11 5.22 58.16 -14.57
CA ILE A 11 6.47 57.48 -14.89
C ILE A 11 6.36 57.12 -16.39
N VAL A 12 7.24 57.68 -17.22
CA VAL A 12 7.21 57.38 -18.66
C VAL A 12 7.74 55.95 -18.87
N PRO A 13 7.25 55.21 -19.88
CA PRO A 13 7.69 53.84 -20.13
C PRO A 13 9.22 53.75 -20.21
N ASN A 14 9.80 52.76 -19.54
CA ASN A 14 11.26 52.54 -19.44
C ASN A 14 12.06 53.64 -18.71
N SER A 15 11.44 54.58 -17.97
CA SER A 15 12.21 55.57 -17.19
C SER A 15 12.69 55.10 -15.82
N VAL A 16 12.36 53.87 -15.43
CA VAL A 16 12.85 53.24 -14.19
C VAL A 16 13.80 52.11 -14.60
N GLY A 17 15.09 52.36 -14.44
CA GLY A 17 16.17 51.41 -14.70
C GLY A 17 16.62 50.67 -13.43
N GLN A 18 17.60 49.78 -13.61
CA GLN A 18 18.11 48.89 -12.56
C GLN A 18 18.64 49.62 -11.29
N GLY A 19 19.07 50.88 -11.42
CA GLY A 19 19.56 51.69 -10.29
C GLY A 19 18.52 52.60 -9.65
N ASP A 20 17.33 52.72 -10.24
CA ASP A 20 16.29 53.66 -9.78
C ASP A 20 15.42 53.07 -8.65
N ILE A 21 15.52 51.75 -8.42
CA ILE A 21 14.84 51.04 -7.33
C ILE A 21 15.91 50.49 -6.37
N GLY A 22 16.07 51.14 -5.21
CA GLY A 22 16.93 50.63 -4.14
C GLY A 22 16.31 49.42 -3.41
N ASP A 23 17.11 48.76 -2.57
CA ASP A 23 16.63 47.65 -1.75
C ASP A 23 15.42 48.07 -0.90
N ASN A 24 14.33 47.30 -0.98
CA ASN A 24 13.05 47.60 -0.33
C ASN A 24 12.42 48.96 -0.71
N ALA A 25 12.82 49.57 -1.84
CA ALA A 25 12.24 50.83 -2.30
C ALA A 25 10.75 50.70 -2.67
N ILE A 26 10.29 49.49 -2.99
CA ILE A 26 8.88 49.14 -3.18
C ILE A 26 8.51 48.14 -2.08
N GLY A 27 7.86 48.61 -1.02
CA GLY A 27 7.36 47.79 0.06
C GLY A 27 5.91 47.36 -0.15
N ALA A 28 5.37 46.62 0.82
CA ALA A 28 3.99 46.14 0.79
C ALA A 28 2.94 47.28 0.84
N GLY A 29 3.32 48.49 1.29
CA GLY A 29 2.45 49.66 1.27
C GLY A 29 2.39 50.35 -0.08
N GLU A 30 3.46 50.20 -0.88
CA GLU A 30 3.58 50.75 -2.23
C GLU A 30 2.92 49.85 -3.29
N ILE A 31 2.81 48.55 -3.03
CA ILE A 31 2.00 47.61 -3.83
C ILE A 31 0.60 47.52 -3.22
N GLN A 32 -0.30 48.38 -3.67
CA GLN A 32 -1.69 48.34 -3.22
C GLN A 32 -2.36 47.03 -3.70
N SER A 33 -3.35 46.56 -2.94
CA SER A 33 -4.12 45.36 -3.33
C SER A 33 -4.74 45.54 -4.72
N GLY A 34 -4.51 44.56 -5.60
CA GLY A 34 -5.03 44.56 -6.97
C GLY A 34 -4.20 45.37 -7.99
N VAL A 35 -3.07 45.99 -7.59
CA VAL A 35 -2.16 46.68 -8.53
C VAL A 35 -1.44 45.71 -9.46
N VAL A 36 -1.15 44.50 -8.97
CA VAL A 36 -0.68 43.41 -9.83
C VAL A 36 -1.89 42.58 -10.21
N SER A 37 -2.44 42.84 -11.39
CA SER A 37 -3.53 42.09 -12.00
C SER A 37 -2.99 41.14 -13.06
N SER A 38 -3.88 40.41 -13.73
CA SER A 38 -3.51 39.58 -14.89
C SER A 38 -2.93 40.40 -16.05
N ASP A 39 -3.23 41.70 -16.15
CA ASP A 39 -2.70 42.55 -17.23
C ASP A 39 -1.21 42.87 -17.04
N GLU A 40 -0.75 42.84 -15.77
CA GLU A 40 0.66 42.99 -15.39
C GLU A 40 1.42 41.65 -15.34
N ILE A 41 0.72 40.52 -15.27
CA ILE A 41 1.30 39.16 -15.36
C ILE A 41 0.89 38.54 -16.71
N GLN A 42 1.55 38.98 -17.78
CA GLN A 42 1.33 38.46 -19.14
C GLN A 42 2.02 37.10 -19.35
N ASP A 43 1.72 36.44 -20.47
CA ASP A 43 2.46 35.26 -20.90
C ASP A 43 3.96 35.59 -21.00
N ASP A 44 4.82 34.65 -20.57
CA ASP A 44 6.28 34.81 -20.43
C ASP A 44 6.75 35.96 -19.50
N SER A 45 5.86 36.60 -18.73
CA SER A 45 6.26 37.68 -17.79
C SER A 45 6.94 37.16 -16.51
N ILE A 46 6.75 35.88 -16.20
CA ILE A 46 7.38 35.17 -15.08
C ILE A 46 7.82 33.81 -15.61
N ASP A 47 9.03 33.75 -16.15
CA ASP A 47 9.67 32.52 -16.59
C ASP A 47 10.46 31.87 -15.45
N ASN A 48 10.78 30.59 -15.61
CA ASN A 48 11.66 29.90 -14.66
C ASN A 48 13.05 30.56 -14.54
N ILE A 49 13.50 31.31 -15.55
CA ILE A 49 14.77 32.05 -15.49
C ILE A 49 14.69 33.30 -14.59
N ASP A 50 13.49 33.85 -14.40
CA ASP A 50 13.25 35.02 -13.56
C ASP A 50 13.22 34.67 -12.07
N ILE A 51 13.02 33.38 -11.75
CA ILE A 51 13.03 32.87 -10.38
C ILE A 51 14.43 32.35 -10.06
N SER A 52 15.11 33.01 -9.11
CA SER A 52 16.42 32.54 -8.61
C SER A 52 16.33 31.10 -8.12
N ALA A 53 17.29 30.25 -8.51
CA ALA A 53 17.41 28.89 -8.01
C ALA A 53 17.62 28.81 -6.47
N THR A 54 18.00 29.92 -5.84
CA THR A 54 18.14 30.04 -4.37
C THR A 54 16.97 30.76 -3.70
N ALA A 55 15.92 31.12 -4.46
CA ALA A 55 14.75 31.78 -3.90
C ALA A 55 14.09 30.89 -2.85
N ALA A 56 13.93 31.40 -1.63
CA ALA A 56 13.22 30.74 -0.55
C ALA A 56 11.71 30.92 -0.70
N ILE A 57 11.15 30.35 -1.77
CA ILE A 57 9.71 30.36 -2.01
C ILE A 57 9.06 29.34 -1.08
N ASP A 58 8.35 29.84 -0.07
CA ASP A 58 7.58 29.00 0.83
C ASP A 58 6.32 28.50 0.12
N GLY A 59 6.32 27.22 -0.29
CA GLY A 59 5.21 26.59 -0.98
C GLY A 59 3.88 26.67 -0.22
N SER A 60 3.89 26.81 1.11
CA SER A 60 2.66 26.98 1.90
C SER A 60 1.95 28.32 1.65
N LYS A 61 2.69 29.31 1.12
CA LYS A 61 2.15 30.63 0.75
C LYS A 61 1.63 30.66 -0.68
N ILE A 62 1.87 29.60 -1.45
CA ILE A 62 1.37 29.44 -2.81
C ILE A 62 0.25 28.40 -2.76
N ASN A 63 -0.99 28.83 -2.98
CA ASN A 63 -2.13 27.94 -3.12
C ASN A 63 -2.60 27.95 -4.59
N PRO A 64 -1.93 27.19 -5.48
CA PRO A 64 -2.25 27.21 -6.91
C PRO A 64 -3.62 26.58 -7.16
N ASP A 65 -4.45 27.23 -7.97
CA ASP A 65 -5.65 26.61 -8.57
C ASP A 65 -5.28 26.03 -9.93
N PHE A 66 -5.00 24.73 -9.98
CA PHE A 66 -4.63 24.06 -11.22
C PHE A 66 -5.82 23.81 -12.15
N LEU A 67 -7.07 23.96 -11.68
CA LEU A 67 -8.27 23.61 -12.44
C LEU A 67 -8.18 22.21 -13.07
N GLY A 68 -8.08 22.13 -14.40
CA GLY A 68 -7.92 20.89 -15.17
C GLY A 68 -6.51 20.65 -15.70
N GLN A 69 -5.51 21.40 -15.24
CA GLN A 69 -4.12 21.24 -15.66
C GLN A 69 -3.48 20.05 -14.94
N ASP A 70 -2.61 19.34 -15.66
CA ASP A 70 -1.82 18.24 -15.09
C ASP A 70 -0.74 18.77 -14.15
N ILE A 71 -0.55 18.11 -13.01
CA ILE A 71 0.58 18.35 -12.12
C ILE A 71 1.70 17.38 -12.48
N THR A 72 2.77 17.89 -13.10
CA THR A 72 3.97 17.10 -13.44
C THR A 72 5.13 17.52 -12.54
N THR A 73 5.72 16.54 -11.83
CA THR A 73 6.92 16.74 -11.01
C THR A 73 7.95 15.63 -11.28
N THR A 74 9.24 15.96 -11.17
CA THR A 74 10.35 15.00 -11.27
C THR A 74 10.86 14.56 -9.89
N GLY A 75 10.39 15.21 -8.82
CA GLY A 75 10.78 14.94 -7.44
C GLY A 75 9.87 13.94 -6.74
N ASN A 76 10.13 13.74 -5.45
CA ASN A 76 9.25 12.98 -4.57
C ASN A 76 8.07 13.84 -4.12
N ILE A 77 6.91 13.21 -3.91
CA ILE A 77 5.80 13.81 -3.17
C ILE A 77 5.97 13.39 -1.71
N ASP A 78 6.35 14.33 -0.85
CA ASP A 78 6.46 14.14 0.60
C ASP A 78 5.26 14.80 1.28
N GLY A 79 4.34 13.98 1.78
CA GLY A 79 3.13 14.43 2.44
C GLY A 79 2.66 13.39 3.44
N ASN A 80 2.08 13.84 4.55
CA ASN A 80 1.50 12.94 5.56
C ASN A 80 0.36 12.08 4.98
N GLU A 81 -0.38 12.63 4.01
CA GLU A 81 -1.47 11.95 3.31
C GLU A 81 -1.46 12.34 1.83
N ILE A 82 -1.61 11.36 0.95
CA ILE A 82 -1.74 11.55 -0.50
C ILE A 82 -3.03 10.87 -0.93
N THR A 83 -4.03 11.67 -1.32
CA THR A 83 -5.34 11.17 -1.74
C THR A 83 -5.50 11.33 -3.25
N ALA A 84 -5.86 10.25 -3.94
CA ALA A 84 -6.28 10.27 -5.34
C ALA A 84 -7.75 9.87 -5.43
N THR A 85 -8.59 10.68 -6.08
CA THR A 85 -10.01 10.38 -6.31
C THR A 85 -10.23 9.48 -7.52
N GLY A 86 -9.23 9.39 -8.40
CA GLY A 86 -9.22 8.52 -9.58
C GLY A 86 -8.30 7.32 -9.41
N ASN A 87 -7.82 6.80 -10.54
CA ASN A 87 -6.91 5.65 -10.55
C ASN A 87 -5.47 6.11 -10.30
N LEU A 88 -4.72 5.30 -9.53
CA LEU A 88 -3.27 5.42 -9.40
C LEU A 88 -2.60 4.46 -10.39
N VAL A 89 -1.77 4.99 -11.30
CA VAL A 89 -0.99 4.20 -12.26
C VAL A 89 0.49 4.41 -11.98
N THR A 90 1.19 3.33 -11.66
CA THR A 90 2.65 3.33 -11.43
C THR A 90 3.34 2.49 -12.49
N THR A 91 4.35 3.05 -13.17
CA THR A 91 5.18 2.30 -14.12
C THR A 91 6.31 1.52 -13.43
N GLY A 92 6.75 1.97 -12.26
CA GLY A 92 7.71 1.29 -11.40
C GLY A 92 7.07 0.39 -10.35
N GLY A 93 7.89 -0.12 -9.43
CA GLY A 93 7.41 -0.91 -8.28
C GLY A 93 6.75 -0.04 -7.20
N SER A 94 5.76 -0.61 -6.51
CA SER A 94 5.15 -0.03 -5.31
C SER A 94 5.87 -0.56 -4.06
N ILE A 95 6.37 0.33 -3.20
CA ILE A 95 7.09 -0.02 -1.97
C ILE A 95 6.34 0.55 -0.77
N PHE A 96 5.89 -0.31 0.13
CA PHE A 96 5.21 0.07 1.37
C PHE A 96 6.18 -0.06 2.55
N LYS A 97 6.62 1.06 3.13
CA LYS A 97 7.50 1.08 4.31
C LYS A 97 6.65 1.22 5.58
N GLY A 98 6.74 0.26 6.50
CA GLY A 98 6.05 0.30 7.80
C GLY A 98 5.17 -0.91 8.12
N ALA A 99 4.84 -1.75 7.15
CA ALA A 99 4.09 -3.00 7.35
C ALA A 99 5.00 -4.20 7.74
N VAL A 100 6.15 -3.95 8.35
CA VAL A 100 7.22 -4.94 8.56
C VAL A 100 7.20 -5.63 9.93
N ASP A 101 6.51 -5.06 10.92
CA ASP A 101 6.57 -5.56 12.30
C ASP A 101 5.54 -6.68 12.62
N GLN A 102 4.76 -7.11 11.63
CA GLN A 102 3.75 -8.16 11.80
C GLN A 102 3.80 -9.18 10.65
N HIS A 103 5.01 -9.59 10.25
CA HIS A 103 5.15 -10.77 9.40
C HIS A 103 4.52 -11.98 10.12
N PRO A 104 3.70 -12.80 9.44
CA PRO A 104 2.94 -13.88 10.09
C PRO A 104 3.75 -15.09 10.54
N ASP A 105 5.08 -14.99 10.64
CA ASP A 105 5.97 -16.08 11.10
C ASP A 105 5.53 -16.71 12.44
N TYR A 106 4.74 -15.99 13.25
CA TYR A 106 4.10 -16.52 14.44
C TYR A 106 3.24 -17.75 14.18
N VAL A 107 2.70 -17.95 12.96
CA VAL A 107 1.91 -19.13 12.59
C VAL A 107 2.78 -20.37 12.70
N PHE A 108 3.93 -20.36 12.02
CA PHE A 108 4.89 -21.46 12.09
C PHE A 108 5.54 -21.59 13.46
N GLN A 109 5.93 -20.47 14.11
CA GLN A 109 6.51 -20.51 15.45
C GLN A 109 5.56 -21.18 16.44
N LYS A 110 4.29 -20.75 16.48
CA LYS A 110 3.28 -21.33 17.36
C LYS A 110 3.09 -22.81 17.07
N TYR A 111 3.04 -23.20 15.80
CA TYR A 111 2.82 -24.57 15.39
C TYR A 111 3.97 -25.51 15.78
N PHE A 112 5.22 -25.11 15.55
CA PHE A 112 6.39 -25.96 15.78
C PHE A 112 7.00 -25.84 17.18
N LEU A 113 6.91 -24.67 17.81
CA LEU A 113 7.52 -24.38 19.13
C LEU A 113 6.48 -24.35 20.26
N GLY A 114 5.18 -24.26 19.94
CA GLY A 114 4.10 -24.13 20.93
C GLY A 114 3.87 -22.69 21.43
N SER A 115 4.78 -21.76 21.13
CA SER A 115 4.71 -20.34 21.48
C SER A 115 5.17 -19.46 20.32
N SER A 116 4.82 -18.17 20.36
CA SER A 116 5.38 -17.15 19.49
C SER A 116 5.57 -15.87 20.27
N ASP A 117 6.76 -15.28 20.17
CA ASP A 117 7.11 -14.01 20.82
C ASP A 117 6.49 -12.80 20.11
N ILE A 118 6.01 -12.99 18.87
CA ILE A 118 5.36 -11.95 18.07
C ILE A 118 3.86 -11.90 18.37
N LYS A 119 3.23 -13.07 18.57
CA LYS A 119 1.78 -13.18 18.82
C LYS A 119 1.46 -14.36 19.74
N GLU A 120 1.60 -14.15 21.05
CA GLU A 120 1.43 -15.20 22.07
C GLU A 120 0.06 -15.90 22.02
N ASN A 121 -1.00 -15.10 21.80
CA ASN A 121 -2.39 -15.53 21.76
C ASN A 121 -2.83 -16.11 20.41
N TYR A 122 -1.92 -16.27 19.44
CA TYR A 122 -2.25 -16.90 18.18
C TYR A 122 -2.67 -18.37 18.41
N LYS A 123 -3.75 -18.78 17.74
CA LYS A 123 -4.26 -20.15 17.76
C LYS A 123 -4.39 -20.67 16.33
N PHE A 124 -3.61 -21.69 16.02
CA PHE A 124 -3.79 -22.47 14.79
C PHE A 124 -5.12 -23.23 14.89
N SER A 125 -6.04 -22.98 13.96
CA SER A 125 -7.39 -23.57 13.96
C SER A 125 -7.41 -24.88 13.18
N SER A 126 -8.27 -25.81 13.57
CA SER A 126 -8.46 -27.04 12.78
C SER A 126 -9.29 -26.79 11.53
N LEU A 127 -9.21 -27.68 10.53
CA LEU A 127 -10.03 -27.57 9.32
C LEU A 127 -11.53 -27.68 9.64
N GLU A 128 -11.90 -28.44 10.67
CA GLU A 128 -13.28 -28.54 11.15
C GLU A 128 -13.78 -27.22 11.76
N GLU A 129 -12.95 -26.56 12.58
CA GLU A 129 -13.27 -25.24 13.15
C GLU A 129 -13.43 -24.20 12.02
N ILE A 130 -12.53 -24.23 11.02
CA ILE A 130 -12.58 -23.36 9.84
C ILE A 130 -13.83 -23.63 9.01
N GLU A 131 -14.19 -24.89 8.77
CA GLU A 131 -15.38 -25.26 7.99
C GLU A 131 -16.65 -24.75 8.65
N VAL A 132 -16.77 -24.89 9.98
CA VAL A 132 -17.91 -24.35 10.74
C VAL A 132 -18.00 -22.83 10.58
N PHE A 133 -16.87 -22.13 10.65
CA PHE A 133 -16.83 -20.67 10.48
C PHE A 133 -17.24 -20.26 9.06
N VAL A 134 -16.65 -20.87 8.04
CA VAL A 134 -16.88 -20.53 6.63
C VAL A 134 -18.33 -20.83 6.23
N LYS A 135 -18.93 -21.93 6.71
CA LYS A 135 -20.36 -22.23 6.48
C LYS A 135 -21.28 -21.17 7.08
N LYS A 136 -20.89 -20.58 8.21
CA LYS A 136 -21.70 -19.58 8.92
C LYS A 136 -21.54 -18.17 8.34
N TYR A 137 -20.31 -17.78 7.99
CA TYR A 137 -19.97 -16.39 7.69
C TYR A 137 -19.52 -16.14 6.24
N TYR A 138 -19.29 -17.19 5.45
CA TYR A 138 -18.92 -17.11 4.02
C TYR A 138 -17.62 -16.34 3.72
N HIS A 139 -16.72 -16.23 4.70
CA HIS A 139 -15.35 -15.73 4.55
C HIS A 139 -14.43 -16.44 5.54
N LEU A 140 -13.11 -16.31 5.36
CA LEU A 140 -12.12 -16.94 6.24
C LEU A 140 -11.99 -16.20 7.58
N PRO A 141 -11.70 -16.91 8.69
CA PRO A 141 -11.38 -16.27 9.96
C PRO A 141 -10.22 -15.27 9.82
N GLY A 142 -10.42 -14.07 10.36
CA GLY A 142 -9.42 -12.99 10.32
C GLY A 142 -9.44 -12.15 9.05
N ILE A 143 -10.21 -12.51 8.02
CA ILE A 143 -10.38 -11.71 6.80
C ILE A 143 -11.66 -10.87 6.90
N LYS A 144 -11.62 -9.60 6.50
CA LYS A 144 -12.82 -8.75 6.45
C LYS A 144 -13.84 -9.32 5.45
N SER A 145 -15.10 -9.38 5.87
CA SER A 145 -16.20 -9.74 4.97
C SER A 145 -16.47 -8.65 3.93
N ALA A 146 -17.03 -9.02 2.79
CA ALA A 146 -17.44 -8.05 1.77
C ALA A 146 -18.44 -6.99 2.30
N ALA A 147 -19.30 -7.38 3.27
CA ALA A 147 -20.22 -6.45 3.92
C ALA A 147 -19.48 -5.41 4.77
N GLN A 148 -18.49 -5.83 5.57
CA GLN A 148 -17.66 -4.94 6.38
C GLN A 148 -16.87 -3.96 5.52
N VAL A 149 -16.24 -4.44 4.44
CA VAL A 149 -15.50 -3.57 3.51
C VAL A 149 -16.42 -2.53 2.87
N LYS A 150 -17.64 -2.92 2.52
CA LYS A 150 -18.64 -2.00 1.96
C LYS A 150 -19.12 -0.96 2.98
N GLU A 151 -19.29 -1.34 4.23
CA GLU A 151 -19.72 -0.45 5.31
C GLU A 151 -18.62 0.55 5.69
N GLU A 152 -17.38 0.08 5.84
CA GLU A 152 -16.23 0.93 6.17
C GLU A 152 -15.84 1.84 4.99
N GLY A 153 -16.12 1.43 3.75
CA GLY A 153 -15.76 2.16 2.54
C GLY A 153 -14.25 2.23 2.27
N VAL A 154 -13.44 1.51 3.05
CA VAL A 154 -11.98 1.54 3.02
C VAL A 154 -11.42 0.12 2.91
N TRP A 155 -10.43 -0.06 2.05
CA TRP A 155 -9.68 -1.31 1.93
C TRP A 155 -8.17 -1.04 2.09
N ASP A 156 -7.62 -1.43 3.24
CA ASP A 156 -6.19 -1.35 3.50
C ASP A 156 -5.48 -2.54 2.82
N LEU A 157 -4.82 -2.25 1.71
CA LEU A 157 -4.07 -3.25 0.93
C LEU A 157 -2.91 -3.85 1.73
N GLY A 158 -2.23 -3.06 2.57
CA GLY A 158 -1.09 -3.52 3.37
C GLY A 158 -1.52 -4.51 4.45
N ALA A 159 -2.51 -4.13 5.25
CA ALA A 159 -3.08 -5.00 6.27
C ALA A 159 -3.70 -6.27 5.66
N SER A 160 -4.42 -6.14 4.55
CA SER A 160 -5.04 -7.28 3.87
C SER A 160 -4.00 -8.24 3.29
N ASN A 161 -2.87 -7.73 2.77
CA ASN A 161 -1.79 -8.58 2.29
C ASN A 161 -1.13 -9.38 3.41
N LEU A 162 -0.94 -8.77 4.60
CA LEU A 162 -0.43 -9.50 5.77
C LEU A 162 -1.40 -10.59 6.25
N GLN A 163 -2.71 -10.30 6.27
CA GLN A 163 -3.73 -11.29 6.60
C GLN A 163 -3.73 -12.45 5.59
N ASN A 164 -3.55 -12.17 4.29
CA ASN A 164 -3.43 -13.19 3.26
C ASN A 164 -2.20 -14.09 3.50
N LEU A 165 -1.06 -13.51 3.87
CA LEU A 165 0.14 -14.28 4.22
C LEU A 165 -0.12 -15.20 5.43
N GLU A 166 -0.81 -14.72 6.47
CA GLU A 166 -1.21 -15.56 7.63
C GLU A 166 -2.03 -16.78 7.16
N LYS A 167 -3.03 -16.57 6.30
CA LYS A 167 -3.85 -17.67 5.77
C LYS A 167 -3.05 -18.62 4.86
N ILE A 168 -2.08 -18.11 4.10
CA ILE A 168 -1.20 -18.93 3.28
C ILE A 168 -0.33 -19.84 4.15
N GLU A 169 0.26 -19.32 5.23
CA GLU A 169 1.04 -20.12 6.17
C GLU A 169 0.19 -21.22 6.84
N GLU A 170 -1.03 -20.89 7.25
CA GLU A 170 -1.99 -21.87 7.78
C GLU A 170 -2.31 -22.97 6.76
N LEU A 171 -2.55 -22.60 5.50
CA LEU A 171 -2.80 -23.54 4.42
C LEU A 171 -1.61 -24.48 4.19
N PHE A 172 -0.38 -23.97 4.23
CA PHE A 172 0.82 -24.80 4.12
C PHE A 172 0.92 -25.80 5.27
N LEU A 173 0.63 -25.41 6.51
CA LEU A 173 0.61 -26.34 7.65
C LEU A 173 -0.43 -27.44 7.48
N HIS A 174 -1.65 -27.10 7.08
CA HIS A 174 -2.68 -28.09 6.78
C HIS A 174 -2.26 -29.03 5.65
N THR A 175 -1.64 -28.50 4.59
CA THR A 175 -1.15 -29.29 3.45
C THR A 175 -0.04 -30.26 3.86
N ILE A 176 0.91 -29.82 4.69
CA ILE A 176 1.97 -30.68 5.24
C ILE A 176 1.37 -31.81 6.08
N ASN A 177 0.37 -31.51 6.90
CA ASN A 177 -0.30 -32.53 7.71
C ASN A 177 -1.06 -33.54 6.84
N GLN A 178 -1.76 -33.06 5.80
CA GLN A 178 -2.44 -33.92 4.83
C GLN A 178 -1.44 -34.83 4.09
N GLU A 179 -0.28 -34.32 3.67
CA GLU A 179 0.74 -35.12 3.00
C GLU A 179 1.31 -36.21 3.92
N LYS A 180 1.53 -35.91 5.21
CA LYS A 180 1.92 -36.91 6.20
C LYS A 180 0.87 -38.02 6.33
N GLU A 181 -0.40 -37.64 6.44
CA GLU A 181 -1.50 -38.60 6.54
C GLU A 181 -1.61 -39.48 5.29
N ILE A 182 -1.50 -38.88 4.10
CA ILE A 182 -1.51 -39.62 2.83
C ILE A 182 -0.37 -40.65 2.78
N ASN A 183 0.83 -40.29 3.24
CA ASN A 183 1.97 -41.20 3.25
C ASN A 183 1.83 -42.34 4.26
N ASN A 184 1.21 -42.07 5.41
CA ASN A 184 0.83 -43.11 6.38
C ASN A 184 -0.18 -44.08 5.76
N LEU A 185 -1.27 -43.56 5.19
CA LEU A 185 -2.30 -44.37 4.54
C LEU A 185 -1.75 -45.19 3.37
N LYS A 186 -0.81 -44.66 2.57
CA LYS A 186 -0.12 -45.42 1.51
C LYS A 186 0.72 -46.56 2.08
N SER A 187 1.42 -46.31 3.19
CA SER A 187 2.26 -47.31 3.85
C SER A 187 1.42 -48.45 4.44
N GLU A 188 0.32 -48.12 5.11
CA GLU A 188 -0.64 -49.09 5.64
C GLU A 188 -1.29 -49.91 4.51
N ASN A 189 -1.74 -49.26 3.42
CA ASN A 189 -2.28 -49.97 2.26
C ASN A 189 -1.28 -50.94 1.64
N LYS A 190 0.00 -50.56 1.58
CA LYS A 190 1.07 -51.45 1.09
C LYS A 190 1.26 -52.66 2.00
N ALA A 191 1.24 -52.46 3.32
CA ALA A 191 1.34 -53.55 4.30
C ALA A 191 0.16 -54.52 4.18
N LEU A 192 -1.07 -54.00 4.17
CA LEU A 192 -2.30 -54.78 4.00
C LEU A 192 -2.31 -55.57 2.69
N THR A 193 -1.85 -54.96 1.60
CA THR A 193 -1.73 -55.65 0.30
C THR A 193 -0.73 -56.80 0.38
N GLY A 194 0.41 -56.61 1.06
CA GLY A 194 1.39 -57.66 1.29
C GLY A 194 0.83 -58.84 2.09
N GLU A 195 0.10 -58.56 3.17
CA GLU A 195 -0.56 -59.59 3.98
C GLU A 195 -1.62 -60.36 3.18
N LEU A 196 -2.43 -59.66 2.38
CA LEU A 196 -3.43 -60.28 1.51
C LEU A 196 -2.80 -61.24 0.49
N GLU A 197 -1.67 -60.87 -0.11
CA GLU A 197 -0.97 -61.75 -1.05
C GLU A 197 -0.35 -62.98 -0.35
N ALA A 198 0.18 -62.82 0.87
CA ALA A 198 0.65 -63.94 1.68
C ALA A 198 -0.48 -64.92 2.01
N ILE A 199 -1.62 -64.42 2.50
CA ILE A 199 -2.79 -65.23 2.82
C ILE A 199 -3.33 -65.95 1.58
N LYS A 200 -3.38 -65.29 0.42
CA LYS A 200 -3.81 -65.92 -0.84
C LYS A 200 -2.88 -67.07 -1.22
N LYS A 201 -1.57 -66.90 -1.04
CA LYS A 201 -0.57 -67.95 -1.32
C LYS A 201 -0.78 -69.15 -0.39
N ASP A 202 -0.89 -68.91 0.92
CA ASP A 202 -1.12 -69.97 1.90
C ASP A 202 -2.41 -70.74 1.60
N LEU A 203 -3.48 -70.04 1.22
CA LEU A 203 -4.75 -70.64 0.84
C LEU A 203 -4.65 -71.49 -0.44
N ALA A 204 -3.82 -71.08 -1.41
CA ALA A 204 -3.56 -71.87 -2.60
C ALA A 204 -2.79 -73.16 -2.29
N GLU A 205 -1.79 -73.08 -1.40
CA GLU A 205 -1.02 -74.25 -0.93
C GLU A 205 -1.92 -75.25 -0.18
N ILE A 206 -2.76 -74.78 0.73
CA ILE A 206 -3.74 -75.61 1.45
C ILE A 206 -4.69 -76.31 0.48
N LYS A 207 -5.23 -75.59 -0.53
CA LYS A 207 -6.11 -76.19 -1.55
C LYS A 207 -5.39 -77.27 -2.36
N ALA A 208 -4.11 -77.07 -2.69
CA ALA A 208 -3.33 -78.07 -3.42
C ALA A 208 -3.09 -79.33 -2.58
N LEU A 209 -2.94 -79.20 -1.26
CA LEU A 209 -2.82 -80.33 -0.34
C LEU A 209 -4.13 -81.11 -0.15
N LEU A 210 -5.28 -80.43 -0.18
CA LEU A 210 -6.60 -81.06 -0.02
C LEU A 210 -7.11 -81.78 -1.27
N ASN A 211 -6.57 -81.45 -2.45
CA ASN A 211 -6.96 -82.07 -3.73
C ASN A 211 -6.09 -83.30 -4.12
N LYS A 212 -5.21 -83.76 -3.23
CA LYS A 212 -4.47 -85.03 -3.35
C LYS A 212 -5.13 -86.12 -2.53
#